data_AF-A0A530YGJ8-F1
#
_entry.id   AF-A0A530YGJ8-F1
#
_cell.length_a   1.000
_cell.length_b   1.000
_cell.length_c   1.000
_cell.angle_alpha   90.00
_cell.angle_beta   90.00
_cell.angle_gamma   90.00
#
_symmetry.space_group_name_H-M   'P 1'
#
loop_
_entity.id
_entity.type
_entity.pdbx_description
1 polymer ?
#
loop_
_entity_poly.entity_id
_entity_poly.type
_entity_poly.pdbx_seq_one_letter_code
_entity_poly.pdbx_strand_id
1 'polypeptide(L)'
;VLASKATLGEIATAMADVSPVGSTSKLALQTIASRTTNTVKIPLNHLVDLGSMGQLGLGQKSPGFSVDASAMGMLTTAAALANGSKQVELNLGATIPGLASTTLAIAIGEPAQFSPWLTIGEKGAVVRTAQTRIKLVASVGIGNGNLGGGTTLLAVNVPLHIEVAYAEAKLTDISCPTGRPDSLEVSIEARPGVASLHLAASDADSSPTAFADFSNPQSFSNAQIAAVRLLLIPLLSVNGSAALDITNNDPTTLTFNSSEIANKTIKTAPTKNLTQSLTTSLVDELSLSINALGLGLLNVTTLLGTVKPAVLAALNTVTAPV
;
A
#
# COMPACT_ATOMS: atom_id res chain seq x y z
N VAL A 1 -22.35 14.09 -17.16
CA VAL A 1 -21.90 14.22 -15.76
C VAL A 1 -20.46 13.74 -15.57
N LEU A 2 -20.11 12.52 -16.00
CA LEU A 2 -18.74 11.95 -15.85
C LEU A 2 -17.62 12.72 -16.60
N ALA A 3 -17.94 13.56 -17.59
CA ALA A 3 -16.95 14.45 -18.25
C ALA A 3 -16.56 15.68 -17.40
N SER A 4 -17.22 15.90 -16.25
CA SER A 4 -16.93 17.05 -15.37
C SER A 4 -15.66 16.82 -14.57
N LYS A 5 -15.06 17.89 -14.05
CA LYS A 5 -13.89 17.82 -13.17
C LYS A 5 -14.25 18.31 -11.77
N ALA A 6 -13.75 17.65 -10.73
CA ALA A 6 -13.97 18.02 -9.34
C ALA A 6 -12.67 17.91 -8.52
N THR A 7 -12.54 18.76 -7.51
CA THR A 7 -11.46 18.70 -6.50
C THR A 7 -11.78 17.66 -5.44
N LEU A 8 -10.77 17.23 -4.68
CA LEU A 8 -10.96 16.31 -3.55
C LEU A 8 -11.94 16.88 -2.50
N GLY A 9 -11.92 18.20 -2.27
CA GLY A 9 -12.88 18.87 -1.39
C GLY A 9 -14.31 18.84 -1.91
N GLU A 10 -14.51 19.06 -3.21
CA GLU A 10 -15.83 18.95 -3.87
C GLU A 10 -16.35 17.52 -3.86
N ILE A 11 -15.48 16.52 -4.05
CA ILE A 11 -15.84 15.10 -3.96
C ILE A 11 -16.25 14.73 -2.53
N ALA A 12 -15.47 15.11 -1.53
CA ALA A 12 -15.79 14.86 -0.12
C ALA A 12 -17.10 15.56 0.32
N THR A 13 -17.34 16.77 -0.19
CA THR A 13 -18.60 17.51 0.05
C THR A 13 -19.78 16.77 -0.58
N ALA A 14 -19.66 16.39 -1.86
CA ALA A 14 -20.70 15.64 -2.56
C ALA A 14 -21.03 14.32 -1.84
N MET A 15 -20.01 13.60 -1.35
CA MET A 15 -20.19 12.38 -0.57
C MET A 15 -20.89 12.62 0.77
N ALA A 16 -20.61 13.74 1.45
CA ALA A 16 -21.28 14.10 2.71
C ALA A 16 -22.78 14.39 2.55
N ASP A 17 -23.20 14.73 1.32
CA ASP A 17 -24.58 15.08 0.99
C ASP A 17 -25.40 13.90 0.43
N VAL A 18 -24.78 12.75 0.13
CA VAL A 18 -25.50 11.54 -0.30
C VAL A 18 -26.06 10.78 0.91
N SER A 19 -27.28 10.25 0.80
CA SER A 19 -27.89 9.37 1.80
C SER A 19 -27.68 7.90 1.43
N PRO A 20 -27.35 6.98 2.37
CA PRO A 20 -27.33 7.16 3.82
C PRO A 20 -25.90 7.21 4.37
N VAL A 21 -25.30 8.40 4.40
CA VAL A 21 -24.03 8.60 5.11
C VAL A 21 -24.35 8.98 6.56
N GLY A 22 -24.00 8.10 7.50
CA GLY A 22 -24.25 8.32 8.94
C GLY A 22 -23.61 9.62 9.44
N SER A 23 -24.15 10.20 10.52
CA SER A 23 -23.76 11.53 11.05
C SER A 23 -22.26 11.67 11.33
N THR A 24 -21.62 10.62 11.86
CA THR A 24 -20.16 10.59 12.09
C THR A 24 -19.36 10.63 10.78
N SER A 25 -19.77 9.83 9.79
CA SER A 25 -19.12 9.79 8.47
C SER A 25 -19.32 11.10 7.70
N LYS A 26 -20.49 11.72 7.85
CA LYS A 26 -20.79 13.05 7.29
C LYS A 26 -19.86 14.11 7.88
N LEU A 27 -19.69 14.12 9.20
CA LEU A 27 -18.78 15.07 9.88
C LEU A 27 -17.32 14.84 9.47
N ALA A 28 -16.89 13.58 9.35
CA ALA A 28 -15.55 13.24 8.88
C ALA A 28 -15.32 13.72 7.43
N LEU A 29 -16.28 13.49 6.53
CA LEU A 29 -16.22 13.96 5.13
C LEU A 29 -16.22 15.49 5.03
N GLN A 30 -17.04 16.18 5.82
CA GLN A 30 -17.03 17.65 5.90
C GLN A 30 -15.70 18.17 6.45
N THR A 31 -15.12 17.47 7.43
CA THR A 31 -13.80 17.82 7.97
C THR A 31 -12.72 17.66 6.91
N ILE A 32 -12.73 16.56 6.16
CA ILE A 32 -11.82 16.32 5.03
C ILE A 32 -12.02 17.40 3.95
N ALA A 33 -13.26 17.70 3.58
CA ALA A 33 -13.58 18.73 2.60
C ALA A 33 -13.05 20.10 3.01
N SER A 34 -13.20 20.47 4.29
CA SER A 34 -12.76 21.77 4.82
C SER A 34 -11.24 21.90 5.00
N ARG A 35 -10.53 20.77 5.20
CA ARG A 35 -9.08 20.74 5.47
C ARG A 35 -8.24 20.41 4.25
N THR A 36 -8.87 19.95 3.17
CA THR A 36 -8.19 19.69 1.90
C THR A 36 -7.86 21.01 1.23
N THR A 37 -6.56 21.35 1.14
CA THR A 37 -6.05 22.54 0.45
C THR A 37 -5.72 22.28 -1.02
N ASN A 38 -5.78 21.01 -1.46
CA ASN A 38 -5.44 20.61 -2.81
C ASN A 38 -6.57 21.00 -3.80
N THR A 39 -6.25 21.88 -4.74
CA THR A 39 -7.18 22.42 -5.75
C THR A 39 -7.12 21.70 -7.09
N VAL A 40 -6.40 20.58 -7.20
CA VAL A 40 -6.28 19.80 -8.44
C VAL A 40 -7.65 19.26 -8.85
N LYS A 41 -8.03 19.53 -10.11
CA LYS A 41 -9.32 19.14 -10.68
C LYS A 41 -9.21 17.78 -11.37
N ILE A 42 -9.85 16.77 -10.79
CA ILE A 42 -9.86 15.38 -11.25
C ILE A 42 -11.02 15.16 -12.23
N PRO A 43 -10.78 14.60 -13.43
CA PRO A 43 -11.86 14.14 -14.31
C PRO A 43 -12.68 13.03 -13.66
N LEU A 44 -14.00 13.19 -13.56
CA LEU A 44 -14.86 12.23 -12.84
C LEU A 44 -14.94 10.86 -13.52
N ASN A 45 -14.73 10.78 -14.83
CA ASN A 45 -14.61 9.52 -15.59
C ASN A 45 -13.34 8.73 -15.24
N HIS A 46 -12.33 9.36 -14.63
CA HIS A 46 -11.18 8.65 -14.07
C HIS A 46 -11.45 8.17 -12.65
N LEU A 47 -12.51 8.68 -12.01
CA LEU A 47 -12.95 8.28 -10.69
C LEU A 47 -14.04 7.20 -10.78
N VAL A 48 -15.00 7.24 -11.70
CA VAL A 48 -16.05 6.21 -11.77
C VAL A 48 -16.41 5.96 -13.23
N ASP A 49 -16.52 4.69 -13.63
CA ASP A 49 -17.19 4.32 -14.89
C ASP A 49 -18.50 3.62 -14.58
N LEU A 50 -19.59 4.25 -14.99
CA LEU A 50 -20.94 3.72 -14.83
C LEU A 50 -21.37 2.88 -16.05
N GLY A 51 -20.51 2.71 -17.05
CA GLY A 51 -20.80 1.96 -18.27
C GLY A 51 -22.02 2.54 -19.01
N SER A 52 -22.88 1.65 -19.52
CA SER A 52 -24.15 2.02 -20.18
C SER A 52 -25.10 2.81 -19.27
N MET A 53 -24.94 2.70 -17.95
CA MET A 53 -25.75 3.42 -16.96
C MET A 53 -25.32 4.89 -16.80
N GLY A 54 -24.15 5.27 -17.32
CA GLY A 54 -23.70 6.67 -17.38
C GLY A 54 -24.60 7.58 -18.24
N GLN A 55 -25.52 6.99 -19.01
CA GLN A 55 -26.52 7.68 -19.82
C GLN A 55 -27.83 7.96 -19.05
N LEU A 56 -27.99 7.44 -17.83
CA LEU A 56 -29.16 7.71 -17.00
C LEU A 56 -29.19 9.20 -16.57
N GLY A 57 -30.36 9.81 -16.68
CA GLY A 57 -30.58 11.17 -16.17
C GLY A 57 -30.43 11.26 -14.65
N LEU A 58 -29.97 12.40 -14.14
CA LEU A 58 -29.88 12.64 -12.70
C LEU A 58 -31.24 12.42 -12.03
N GLY A 59 -31.28 11.60 -10.98
CA GLY A 59 -32.51 11.27 -10.24
C GLY A 59 -33.34 10.12 -10.83
N GLN A 60 -32.95 9.55 -11.97
CA GLN A 60 -33.56 8.33 -12.51
C GLN A 60 -33.09 7.11 -11.69
N LYS A 61 -34.05 6.38 -11.11
CA LYS A 61 -33.81 5.07 -10.46
C LYS A 61 -34.20 3.97 -11.43
N SER A 62 -33.23 3.15 -11.85
CA SER A 62 -33.56 1.89 -12.52
C SER A 62 -33.99 0.86 -11.47
N PRO A 63 -35.12 0.14 -11.66
CA PRO A 63 -35.50 -0.95 -10.76
C PRO A 63 -34.37 -1.99 -10.62
N GLY A 64 -34.00 -2.33 -9.39
CA GLY A 64 -32.92 -3.28 -9.10
C GLY A 64 -31.50 -2.69 -9.09
N PHE A 65 -31.35 -1.36 -9.17
CA PHE A 65 -30.04 -0.69 -9.19
C PHE A 65 -29.76 0.06 -7.88
N SER A 66 -28.90 -0.51 -7.03
CA SER A 66 -28.24 0.18 -5.93
C SER A 66 -26.72 0.00 -6.06
N VAL A 67 -25.99 1.08 -6.32
CA VAL A 67 -24.52 1.07 -6.35
C VAL A 67 -24.02 1.69 -5.07
N ASP A 68 -23.33 0.89 -4.27
CA ASP A 68 -22.67 1.34 -3.07
C ASP A 68 -21.17 1.45 -3.34
N ALA A 69 -20.64 2.67 -3.25
CA ALA A 69 -19.21 2.93 -3.33
C ALA A 69 -18.63 3.07 -1.92
N SER A 70 -17.48 2.45 -1.67
CA SER A 70 -16.75 2.66 -0.42
C SER A 70 -16.30 4.13 -0.34
N ALA A 71 -16.72 4.84 0.69
CA ALA A 71 -16.31 6.22 0.91
C ALA A 71 -14.79 6.34 1.07
N MET A 72 -14.17 5.37 1.73
CA MET A 72 -12.72 5.32 1.88
C MET A 72 -12.02 5.11 0.54
N GLY A 73 -12.53 4.20 -0.30
CA GLY A 73 -12.01 3.96 -1.64
C GLY A 73 -12.12 5.18 -2.55
N MET A 74 -13.26 5.89 -2.51
CA MET A 74 -13.44 7.14 -3.25
C MET A 74 -12.45 8.22 -2.82
N LEU A 75 -12.24 8.37 -1.50
CA LEU A 75 -11.30 9.37 -0.97
C LEU A 75 -9.84 9.03 -1.29
N THR A 76 -9.43 7.77 -1.19
CA THR A 76 -8.05 7.38 -1.52
C THR A 76 -7.77 7.49 -3.01
N THR A 77 -8.71 7.10 -3.88
CA THR A 77 -8.55 7.30 -5.32
C THR A 77 -8.58 8.77 -5.71
N ALA A 78 -9.50 9.56 -5.13
CA ALA A 78 -9.54 11.00 -5.38
C ALA A 78 -8.27 11.70 -4.87
N ALA A 79 -7.74 11.31 -3.71
CA ALA A 79 -6.47 11.81 -3.21
C ALA A 79 -5.31 11.41 -4.14
N ALA A 80 -5.25 10.16 -4.60
CA ALA A 80 -4.24 9.71 -5.56
C ALA A 80 -4.28 10.49 -6.88
N LEU A 81 -5.48 10.78 -7.40
CA LEU A 81 -5.69 11.55 -8.62
C LEU A 81 -5.45 13.07 -8.44
N ALA A 82 -5.80 13.62 -7.27
CA ALA A 82 -5.56 15.02 -6.92
C ALA A 82 -4.09 15.30 -6.62
N ASN A 83 -3.33 14.31 -6.17
CA ASN A 83 -1.99 14.57 -5.68
C ASN A 83 -1.01 14.97 -6.78
N GLY A 84 -1.33 14.83 -8.08
CA GLY A 84 -0.63 15.45 -9.22
C GLY A 84 0.82 15.00 -9.43
N SER A 85 1.66 15.10 -8.40
CA SER A 85 2.77 14.21 -8.13
C SER A 85 2.23 12.84 -7.73
N LYS A 86 2.64 11.81 -8.47
CA LYS A 86 2.40 10.38 -8.26
C LYS A 86 2.94 9.84 -6.92
N GLN A 87 3.05 10.67 -5.88
CA GLN A 87 3.88 10.48 -4.69
C GLN A 87 3.29 11.13 -3.46
N VAL A 88 3.14 10.36 -2.39
CA VAL A 88 2.76 10.80 -1.05
C VAL A 88 3.95 10.49 -0.13
N GLU A 89 4.50 11.49 0.56
CA GLU A 89 5.48 11.28 1.63
C GLU A 89 4.88 11.72 2.96
N LEU A 90 4.93 10.83 3.95
CA LEU A 90 4.38 11.00 5.29
C LEU A 90 5.50 10.73 6.30
N ASN A 91 5.92 11.77 7.02
CA ASN A 91 6.75 11.60 8.19
C ASN A 91 5.85 11.30 9.40
N LEU A 92 5.85 10.06 9.85
CA LEU A 92 5.07 9.59 10.99
C LEU A 92 5.80 9.83 12.33
N GLY A 93 7.08 10.24 12.30
CA GLY A 93 7.86 10.51 13.51
C GLY A 93 7.91 9.32 14.47
N ALA A 94 7.92 9.59 15.78
CA ALA A 94 7.90 8.57 16.84
C ALA A 94 6.46 8.18 17.27
N THR A 95 5.46 8.38 16.41
CA THR A 95 4.06 8.09 16.77
C THR A 95 3.77 6.60 16.88
N ILE A 96 4.63 5.75 16.30
CA ILE A 96 4.53 4.30 16.39
C ILE A 96 5.28 3.82 17.64
N PRO A 97 4.60 3.21 18.63
CA PRO A 97 5.24 2.72 19.85
C PRO A 97 6.40 1.76 19.53
N GLY A 98 7.56 2.00 20.14
CA GLY A 98 8.76 1.19 19.93
C GLY A 98 9.67 1.65 18.78
N LEU A 99 9.25 2.62 17.97
CA LEU A 99 10.06 3.22 16.91
C LEU A 99 10.51 4.65 17.30
N ALA A 100 11.77 4.97 17.02
CA ALA A 100 12.33 6.31 17.19
C ALA A 100 11.91 7.26 16.06
N SER A 101 11.77 6.74 14.85
CA SER A 101 11.20 7.47 13.72
C SER A 101 10.63 6.52 12.68
N THR A 102 9.63 6.99 11.92
CA THR A 102 9.10 6.26 10.78
C THR A 102 8.74 7.23 9.66
N THR A 103 9.26 6.96 8.46
CA THR A 103 8.94 7.72 7.25
C THR A 103 8.34 6.78 6.21
N LEU A 104 7.18 7.15 5.67
CA LEU A 104 6.45 6.39 4.67
C LEU A 104 6.34 7.21 3.38
N ALA A 105 6.92 6.72 2.30
CA ALA A 105 6.71 7.25 0.96
C ALA A 105 5.92 6.24 0.13
N ILE A 106 4.92 6.71 -0.61
CA ILE A 106 4.07 5.90 -1.48
C ILE A 106 4.05 6.57 -2.84
N ALA A 107 4.53 5.88 -3.87
CA ALA A 107 4.35 6.28 -5.24
C ALA A 107 3.31 5.39 -5.92
N ILE A 108 2.45 6.00 -6.73
CA ILE A 108 1.41 5.29 -7.47
C ILE A 108 1.69 5.49 -8.95
N GLY A 109 1.91 4.38 -9.66
CA GLY A 109 2.10 4.37 -11.10
C GLY A 109 0.87 4.90 -11.83
N GLU A 110 0.98 5.08 -13.15
CA GLU A 110 -0.15 5.56 -13.92
C GLU A 110 -1.30 4.56 -13.82
N PRO A 111 -2.52 5.00 -13.43
CA PRO A 111 -3.68 4.14 -13.51
C PRO A 111 -3.86 3.70 -14.96
N ALA A 112 -4.34 2.47 -15.17
CA ALA A 112 -4.63 2.00 -16.52
C ALA A 112 -5.53 3.04 -17.21
N GLN A 113 -5.08 3.56 -18.36
CA GLN A 113 -5.77 4.60 -19.14
C GLN A 113 -7.24 4.23 -19.48
N PHE A 114 -7.61 2.96 -19.30
CA PHE A 114 -8.92 2.39 -19.64
C PHE A 114 -9.54 1.51 -18.54
N SER A 115 -9.11 1.61 -17.27
CA SER A 115 -9.75 0.84 -16.19
C SER A 115 -9.91 1.67 -14.91
N PRO A 116 -11.14 2.07 -14.55
CA PRO A 116 -11.42 2.76 -13.30
C PRO A 116 -11.30 1.81 -12.11
N TRP A 117 -11.18 2.35 -10.90
CA TRP A 117 -11.19 1.55 -9.66
C TRP A 117 -12.54 0.86 -9.38
N LEU A 118 -13.62 1.33 -10.01
CA LEU A 118 -14.96 0.76 -9.97
C LEU A 118 -15.58 0.83 -11.38
N THR A 119 -16.03 -0.31 -11.89
CA THR A 119 -16.75 -0.42 -13.16
C THR A 119 -18.09 -1.11 -12.95
N ILE A 120 -19.09 -0.72 -13.73
CA ILE A 120 -20.36 -1.43 -13.86
C ILE A 120 -20.44 -1.89 -15.30
N GLY A 121 -20.51 -3.21 -15.51
CA GLY A 121 -20.59 -3.76 -16.84
C GLY A 121 -21.13 -5.18 -16.85
N GLU A 122 -21.29 -5.71 -18.04
CA GLU A 122 -21.71 -7.09 -18.27
C GLU A 122 -20.50 -8.04 -18.19
N LYS A 123 -20.74 -9.34 -18.42
CA LYS A 123 -19.70 -10.35 -18.60
C LYS A 123 -18.60 -9.82 -19.52
N GLY A 124 -17.36 -9.82 -19.04
CA GLY A 124 -16.19 -9.26 -19.71
C GLY A 124 -15.72 -7.91 -19.16
N ALA A 125 -16.45 -7.27 -18.26
CA ALA A 125 -16.01 -6.06 -17.57
C ALA A 125 -14.74 -6.33 -16.72
N VAL A 126 -13.81 -5.38 -16.71
CA VAL A 126 -12.50 -5.51 -16.06
C VAL A 126 -12.18 -4.27 -15.22
N VAL A 127 -11.70 -4.51 -14.00
CA VAL A 127 -11.05 -3.49 -13.16
C VAL A 127 -9.57 -3.85 -12.97
N ARG A 128 -8.70 -2.85 -13.01
CA ARG A 128 -7.26 -2.99 -12.75
C ARG A 128 -6.78 -1.96 -11.76
N THR A 129 -5.88 -2.36 -10.87
CA THR A 129 -5.17 -1.42 -9.99
C THR A 129 -3.97 -0.82 -10.71
N ALA A 130 -3.51 0.34 -10.22
CA ALA A 130 -2.22 0.88 -10.62
C ALA A 130 -1.07 0.11 -9.96
N GLN A 131 0.12 0.19 -10.55
CA GLN A 131 1.35 -0.19 -9.85
C GLN A 131 1.56 0.73 -8.65
N THR A 132 2.13 0.21 -7.56
CA THR A 132 2.39 1.00 -6.35
C THR A 132 3.79 0.68 -5.84
N ARG A 133 4.56 1.71 -5.50
CA ARG A 133 5.82 1.58 -4.77
C ARG A 133 5.62 2.17 -3.38
N ILE A 134 6.06 1.46 -2.36
CA ILE A 134 6.02 1.88 -0.97
C ILE A 134 7.43 1.81 -0.44
N LYS A 135 7.90 2.87 0.18
CA LYS A 135 9.16 2.92 0.92
C LYS A 135 8.83 3.28 2.35
N LEU A 136 9.21 2.40 3.27
CA LEU A 136 9.05 2.59 4.70
C LEU A 136 10.42 2.55 5.34
N VAL A 137 10.83 3.65 5.96
CA VAL A 137 12.07 3.71 6.74
C VAL A 137 11.69 3.78 8.20
N ALA A 138 11.92 2.68 8.92
CA ALA A 138 11.71 2.60 10.35
C ALA A 138 13.05 2.64 11.09
N SER A 139 13.14 3.46 12.13
CA SER A 139 14.30 3.51 13.02
C SER A 139 13.89 3.09 14.42
N VAL A 140 14.62 2.15 15.02
CA VAL A 140 14.44 1.73 16.42
C VAL A 140 15.56 2.33 17.24
N GLY A 141 15.21 3.05 18.31
CA GLY A 141 16.19 3.54 19.29
C GLY A 141 16.63 2.41 20.21
N ILE A 142 17.94 2.31 20.46
CA ILE A 142 18.48 1.33 21.40
C ILE A 142 18.56 1.98 22.79
N GLY A 143 17.65 1.62 23.70
CA GLY A 143 17.51 2.25 25.02
C GLY A 143 18.78 2.24 25.88
N ASN A 144 19.63 1.23 25.72
CA ASN A 144 20.99 1.17 26.27
C ASN A 144 22.00 1.04 25.14
N GLY A 145 22.19 2.11 24.37
CA GLY A 145 23.14 2.15 23.26
C GLY A 145 24.60 1.95 23.65
N ASN A 146 24.96 1.98 24.95
CA ASN A 146 26.33 1.77 25.41
C ASN A 146 26.71 0.28 25.32
N LEU A 147 27.55 -0.06 24.36
CA LEU A 147 28.07 -1.42 24.16
C LEU A 147 29.33 -1.69 25.01
N GLY A 148 29.68 -0.77 25.91
CA GLY A 148 30.90 -0.82 26.73
C GLY A 148 32.09 -0.13 26.05
N GLY A 149 33.13 0.21 26.82
CA GLY A 149 34.36 0.81 26.30
C GLY A 149 34.18 2.18 25.61
N GLY A 150 33.12 2.93 25.93
CA GLY A 150 32.80 4.22 25.30
C GLY A 150 32.10 4.11 23.94
N THR A 151 31.75 2.91 23.50
CA THR A 151 31.11 2.68 22.20
C THR A 151 29.59 2.76 22.29
N THR A 152 28.97 3.39 21.29
CA THR A 152 27.52 3.64 21.25
C THR A 152 26.89 3.15 19.96
N LEU A 153 25.77 2.43 20.09
CA LEU A 153 24.82 2.10 19.03
C LEU A 153 23.53 2.89 19.29
N LEU A 154 23.28 3.92 18.49
CA LEU A 154 22.19 4.86 18.75
C LEU A 154 20.86 4.39 18.17
N ALA A 155 20.86 3.78 16.99
CA ALA A 155 19.66 3.33 16.32
C ALA A 155 19.94 2.19 15.34
N VAL A 156 18.88 1.43 15.06
CA VAL A 156 18.80 0.45 13.97
C VAL A 156 17.82 0.98 12.94
N ASN A 157 18.25 1.10 11.68
CA ASN A 157 17.44 1.57 10.57
C ASN A 157 17.05 0.40 9.68
N VAL A 158 15.77 0.32 9.33
CA VAL A 158 15.20 -0.71 8.48
C VAL A 158 14.51 -0.03 7.30
N PRO A 159 15.21 0.14 6.17
CA PRO A 159 14.61 0.60 4.93
C PRO A 159 13.91 -0.57 4.24
N LEU A 160 12.59 -0.51 4.16
CA LEU A 160 11.74 -1.49 3.51
C LEU A 160 11.14 -0.87 2.25
N HIS A 161 11.38 -1.51 1.11
CA HIS A 161 10.84 -1.18 -0.18
C HIS A 161 9.87 -2.26 -0.60
N ILE A 162 8.70 -1.87 -1.09
CA ILE A 162 7.65 -2.77 -1.58
C ILE A 162 7.23 -2.24 -2.94
N GLU A 163 7.36 -3.04 -3.98
CA GLU A 163 6.80 -2.73 -5.29
C GLU A 163 5.68 -3.72 -5.59
N VAL A 164 4.49 -3.22 -5.86
CA VAL A 164 3.30 -4.01 -6.17
C VAL A 164 2.90 -3.71 -7.61
N ALA A 165 2.84 -4.75 -8.42
CA ALA A 165 2.34 -4.66 -9.79
C ALA A 165 0.81 -4.47 -9.83
N TYR A 166 0.26 -4.31 -11.03
CA TYR A 166 -1.19 -4.23 -11.19
C TYR A 166 -1.85 -5.57 -10.82
N ALA A 167 -2.98 -5.49 -10.13
CA ALA A 167 -3.93 -6.57 -9.96
C ALA A 167 -5.09 -6.38 -10.96
N GLU A 168 -5.73 -7.47 -11.36
CA GLU A 168 -6.88 -7.45 -12.27
C GLU A 168 -8.04 -8.24 -11.66
N ALA A 169 -9.27 -7.74 -11.82
CA ALA A 169 -10.46 -8.54 -11.61
C ALA A 169 -11.37 -8.44 -12.84
N LYS A 170 -11.80 -9.59 -13.35
CA LYS A 170 -12.65 -9.71 -14.53
C LYS A 170 -13.95 -10.39 -14.17
N LEU A 171 -15.07 -9.76 -14.51
CA LEU A 171 -16.39 -10.36 -14.41
C LEU A 171 -16.54 -11.44 -15.50
N THR A 172 -16.53 -12.72 -15.12
CA THR A 172 -16.49 -13.83 -16.07
C THR A 172 -17.83 -14.51 -16.30
N ASP A 173 -18.73 -14.47 -15.32
CA ASP A 173 -20.05 -15.06 -15.50
C ASP A 173 -21.11 -14.45 -14.58
N ILE A 174 -22.35 -14.44 -15.08
CA ILE A 174 -23.54 -14.06 -14.33
C ILE A 174 -24.59 -15.12 -14.67
N SER A 175 -25.06 -15.87 -13.68
CA SER A 175 -26.02 -16.94 -13.87
C SER A 175 -27.16 -16.88 -12.84
N CYS A 176 -28.34 -17.34 -13.25
CA CYS A 176 -29.51 -17.50 -12.38
C CYS A 176 -30.04 -18.93 -12.54
N PRO A 177 -29.47 -19.95 -11.87
CA PRO A 177 -29.74 -21.36 -12.13
C PRO A 177 -31.23 -21.75 -12.01
N THR A 178 -31.99 -21.07 -11.15
CA THR A 178 -33.43 -21.34 -10.97
C THR A 178 -34.33 -20.41 -11.80
N GLY A 179 -33.76 -19.50 -12.58
CA GLY A 179 -34.48 -18.44 -13.27
C GLY A 179 -35.05 -17.35 -12.35
N ARG A 180 -34.75 -17.40 -11.05
CA ARG A 180 -35.19 -16.41 -10.06
C ARG A 180 -34.02 -15.57 -9.52
N PRO A 181 -34.24 -14.29 -9.13
CA PRO A 181 -33.19 -13.39 -8.66
C PRO A 181 -32.46 -13.83 -7.37
N ASP A 182 -33.12 -14.64 -6.53
CA ASP A 182 -32.55 -15.21 -5.31
C ASP A 182 -31.48 -16.29 -5.61
N SER A 183 -31.51 -16.87 -6.81
CA SER A 183 -30.48 -17.82 -7.28
C SER A 183 -29.31 -17.18 -8.02
N LEU A 184 -29.20 -15.85 -8.02
CA LEU A 184 -28.12 -15.16 -8.71
C LEU A 184 -26.74 -15.64 -8.20
N GLU A 185 -25.88 -16.04 -9.14
CA GLU A 185 -24.46 -16.31 -8.95
C GLU A 185 -23.64 -15.47 -9.92
N VAL A 186 -22.63 -14.77 -9.40
CA VAL A 186 -21.71 -13.94 -10.16
C VAL A 186 -20.30 -14.44 -9.96
N SER A 187 -19.59 -14.76 -11.04
CA SER A 187 -18.20 -15.22 -10.99
C SER A 187 -17.25 -14.12 -11.46
N ILE A 188 -16.20 -13.90 -10.69
CA ILE A 188 -15.11 -12.98 -10.97
C ILE A 188 -13.81 -13.77 -10.99
N GLU A 189 -13.02 -13.62 -12.04
CA GLU A 189 -11.62 -14.06 -12.04
C GLU A 189 -10.74 -12.92 -11.51
N ALA A 190 -10.18 -13.11 -10.33
CA ALA A 190 -9.24 -12.17 -9.72
C ALA A 190 -7.81 -12.67 -9.91
N ARG A 191 -6.97 -11.86 -10.56
CA ARG A 191 -5.53 -12.06 -10.69
C ARG A 191 -4.83 -11.09 -9.72
N PRO A 192 -4.28 -11.59 -8.61
CA PRO A 192 -3.48 -10.76 -7.71
C PRO A 192 -2.29 -10.15 -8.46
N GLY A 193 -1.88 -8.95 -8.05
CA GLY A 193 -0.62 -8.38 -8.53
C GLY A 193 0.56 -9.14 -7.93
N VAL A 194 1.66 -9.25 -8.70
CA VAL A 194 2.96 -9.65 -8.13
C VAL A 194 3.47 -8.52 -7.23
N ALA A 195 4.26 -8.86 -6.23
CA ALA A 195 4.92 -7.84 -5.42
C ALA A 195 6.33 -8.26 -5.08
N SER A 196 7.26 -7.32 -5.05
CA SER A 196 8.62 -7.54 -4.54
C SER A 196 8.82 -6.74 -3.26
N LEU A 197 9.45 -7.35 -2.28
CA LEU A 197 9.84 -6.74 -1.02
C LEU A 197 11.35 -6.75 -0.93
N HIS A 198 11.94 -5.59 -0.65
CA HIS A 198 13.38 -5.44 -0.44
C HIS A 198 13.63 -4.72 0.88
N LEU A 199 14.40 -5.34 1.77
CA LEU A 199 15.04 -4.64 2.86
C LEU A 199 16.43 -4.26 2.37
N ALA A 200 16.63 -3.04 1.89
CA ALA A 200 17.87 -2.64 1.22
C ALA A 200 17.94 -1.13 1.04
N ALA A 201 19.11 -0.62 0.64
CA ALA A 201 19.24 0.73 0.13
C ALA A 201 18.90 0.73 -1.35
N SER A 202 18.23 1.80 -1.82
CA SER A 202 17.85 1.98 -3.22
C SER A 202 18.56 3.18 -3.84
N ASP A 203 18.90 3.10 -5.11
CA ASP A 203 19.32 4.23 -5.95
C ASP A 203 18.30 5.38 -6.01
N ALA A 204 17.03 5.09 -5.76
CA ALA A 204 15.96 6.08 -5.68
C ALA A 204 15.85 6.77 -4.31
N ASP A 205 16.62 6.36 -3.30
CA ASP A 205 16.42 6.82 -1.91
C ASP A 205 16.59 8.32 -1.71
N SER A 206 17.48 8.94 -2.50
CA SER A 206 17.78 10.36 -2.46
C SER A 206 17.00 11.19 -3.48
N SER A 207 16.07 10.57 -4.22
CA SER A 207 15.36 11.23 -5.32
C SER A 207 13.90 10.80 -5.40
N PRO A 208 12.95 11.64 -4.94
CA PRO A 208 11.52 11.36 -5.05
C PRO A 208 11.10 11.13 -6.51
N THR A 209 11.66 11.88 -7.46
CA THR A 209 11.35 11.71 -8.89
C THR A 209 11.78 10.34 -9.42
N ALA A 210 12.96 9.83 -9.00
CA ALA A 210 13.39 8.49 -9.38
C ALA A 210 12.53 7.40 -8.72
N PHE A 211 12.08 7.62 -7.48
CA PHE A 211 11.23 6.68 -6.76
C PHE A 211 9.90 6.44 -7.48
N ALA A 212 9.26 7.49 -8.01
CA ALA A 212 8.02 7.38 -8.77
C ALA A 212 8.19 7.22 -10.29
N ASP A 213 9.41 7.02 -10.76
CA ASP A 213 9.64 6.65 -12.15
C ASP A 213 9.49 5.13 -12.30
N PHE A 214 8.27 4.71 -12.65
CA PHE A 214 7.94 3.30 -12.91
C PHE A 214 8.46 2.82 -14.27
N SER A 215 9.06 3.68 -15.11
CA SER A 215 9.67 3.27 -16.38
C SER A 215 11.06 2.63 -16.19
N ASN A 216 11.70 2.91 -15.06
CA ASN A 216 12.99 2.34 -14.68
C ASN A 216 12.86 1.46 -13.42
N PRO A 217 13.40 0.24 -13.40
CA PRO A 217 13.45 -0.57 -12.19
C PRO A 217 14.42 0.04 -11.17
N GLN A 218 14.12 -0.13 -9.88
CA GLN A 218 15.05 0.27 -8.81
C GLN A 218 16.19 -0.72 -8.70
N SER A 219 17.38 -0.22 -8.38
CA SER A 219 18.52 -1.06 -8.02
C SER A 219 18.72 -1.05 -6.51
N PHE A 220 18.98 -2.24 -5.96
CA PHE A 220 19.11 -2.45 -4.52
C PHE A 220 20.52 -2.88 -4.13
N SER A 221 20.98 -2.37 -3.00
CA SER A 221 22.29 -2.69 -2.41
C SER A 221 22.22 -2.80 -0.89
N ASN A 222 23.28 -3.30 -0.26
CA ASN A 222 23.32 -3.42 1.20
C ASN A 222 23.08 -2.07 1.88
N ALA A 223 22.03 -2.00 2.70
CA ALA A 223 21.76 -0.85 3.55
C ALA A 223 22.62 -0.89 4.81
N GLN A 224 23.04 0.27 5.31
CA GLN A 224 23.60 0.37 6.65
C GLN A 224 22.49 0.27 7.70
N ILE A 225 22.28 -0.93 8.23
CA ILE A 225 21.25 -1.25 9.23
C ILE A 225 21.60 -0.65 10.59
N ALA A 226 22.87 -0.71 10.98
CA ALA A 226 23.35 -0.20 12.25
C ALA A 226 24.78 0.32 12.14
N ALA A 227 25.13 1.29 12.97
CA ALA A 227 26.50 1.80 13.07
C ALA A 227 26.89 2.00 14.53
N VAL A 228 28.10 1.58 14.87
CA VAL A 228 28.71 1.77 16.19
C VAL A 228 29.76 2.86 16.09
N ARG A 229 29.68 3.84 16.99
CA ARG A 229 30.61 4.96 17.06
C ARG A 229 31.29 5.02 18.42
N LEU A 230 32.55 5.44 18.42
CA LEU A 230 33.29 5.87 19.62
C LEU A 230 33.48 7.38 19.47
N LEU A 231 32.78 8.16 20.29
CA LEU A 231 32.64 9.61 20.09
C LEU A 231 32.12 9.91 18.67
N LEU A 232 32.98 10.47 17.81
CA LEU A 232 32.68 10.84 16.42
C LEU A 232 33.24 9.86 15.38
N ILE A 233 34.04 8.88 15.80
CA ILE A 233 34.73 7.95 14.90
C ILE A 233 33.83 6.74 14.63
N PRO A 234 33.51 6.42 13.36
CA PRO A 234 32.80 5.20 13.01
C PRO A 234 33.72 4.00 13.20
N LEU A 235 33.35 3.08 14.10
CA LEU A 235 34.16 1.88 14.40
C LEU A 235 33.68 0.68 13.58
N LEU A 236 32.37 0.46 13.57
CA LEU A 236 31.73 -0.66 12.91
C LEU A 236 30.46 -0.21 12.21
N SER A 237 30.16 -0.82 11.07
CA SER A 237 28.84 -0.74 10.45
C SER A 237 28.31 -2.15 10.18
N VAL A 238 27.05 -2.39 10.52
CA VAL A 238 26.31 -3.57 10.11
C VAL A 238 25.55 -3.21 8.85
N ASN A 239 25.93 -3.82 7.74
CA ASN A 239 25.27 -3.64 6.46
C ASN A 239 24.48 -4.88 6.12
N GLY A 240 23.30 -4.75 5.52
CA GLY A 240 22.50 -5.92 5.18
C GLY A 240 21.47 -5.66 4.12
N SER A 241 20.97 -6.76 3.58
CA SER A 241 19.85 -6.75 2.66
C SER A 241 19.04 -8.03 2.75
N ALA A 242 17.76 -7.94 2.42
CA ALA A 242 16.88 -9.08 2.14
C ALA A 242 16.05 -8.77 0.91
N ALA A 243 15.65 -9.79 0.16
CA ALA A 243 14.74 -9.67 -0.97
C ALA A 243 13.75 -10.84 -1.00
N LEU A 244 12.50 -10.55 -1.33
CA LEU A 244 11.44 -11.54 -1.43
C LEU A 244 10.50 -11.17 -2.58
N ASP A 245 10.32 -12.08 -3.52
CA ASP A 245 9.36 -11.92 -4.61
C ASP A 245 8.10 -12.75 -4.36
N ILE A 246 6.95 -12.10 -4.40
CA ILE A 246 5.62 -12.68 -4.35
C ILE A 246 5.14 -12.84 -5.78
N THR A 247 5.09 -14.09 -6.23
CA THR A 247 4.67 -14.44 -7.57
C THR A 247 3.35 -15.21 -7.53
N ASN A 248 2.32 -14.70 -8.21
CA ASN A 248 1.11 -15.45 -8.50
C ASN A 248 0.38 -14.85 -9.70
N ASN A 249 0.33 -15.57 -10.82
CA ASN A 249 -0.27 -15.08 -12.07
C ASN A 249 -1.59 -15.79 -12.42
N ASP A 250 -1.93 -16.87 -11.71
CA ASP A 250 -3.14 -17.62 -12.01
C ASP A 250 -4.37 -16.88 -11.49
N PRO A 251 -5.43 -16.77 -12.29
CA PRO A 251 -6.68 -16.20 -11.82
C PRO A 251 -7.29 -17.12 -10.76
N THR A 252 -7.82 -16.51 -9.70
CA THR A 252 -8.64 -17.17 -8.69
C THR A 252 -10.10 -16.82 -8.96
N THR A 253 -10.94 -17.84 -9.13
CA THR A 253 -12.38 -17.63 -9.29
C THR A 253 -13.01 -17.33 -7.95
N LEU A 254 -13.63 -16.16 -7.84
CA LEU A 254 -14.44 -15.72 -6.72
C LEU A 254 -15.91 -15.73 -7.17
N THR A 255 -16.73 -16.59 -6.57
CA THR A 255 -18.17 -16.64 -6.86
C THR A 255 -18.94 -15.93 -5.76
N PHE A 256 -19.83 -15.02 -6.11
CA PHE A 256 -20.71 -14.28 -5.21
C PHE A 256 -22.14 -14.74 -5.42
N ASN A 257 -22.86 -15.04 -4.34
CA ASN A 257 -24.30 -15.30 -4.40
C ASN A 257 -25.12 -14.04 -4.08
N SER A 258 -26.43 -14.11 -4.35
CA SER A 258 -27.39 -13.01 -4.11
C SER A 258 -27.30 -12.40 -2.69
N SER A 259 -27.13 -13.24 -1.66
CA SER A 259 -27.04 -12.77 -0.27
C SER A 259 -25.70 -12.06 0.02
N GLU A 260 -24.60 -12.55 -0.54
CA GLU A 260 -23.27 -11.95 -0.40
C GLU A 260 -23.21 -10.59 -1.10
N ILE A 261 -23.84 -10.46 -2.26
CA ILE A 261 -23.95 -9.18 -2.99
C ILE A 261 -24.79 -8.20 -2.17
N ALA A 262 -25.95 -8.62 -1.67
CA ALA A 262 -26.82 -7.77 -0.84
C ALA A 262 -26.15 -7.31 0.46
N ASN A 263 -25.35 -8.19 1.07
CA ASN A 263 -24.61 -7.91 2.30
C ASN A 263 -23.26 -7.20 2.08
N LYS A 264 -22.86 -6.95 0.82
CA LYS A 264 -21.58 -6.33 0.46
C LYS A 264 -20.37 -7.11 1.00
N THR A 265 -20.47 -8.44 0.99
CA THR A 265 -19.38 -9.32 1.45
C THR A 265 -18.13 -9.11 0.60
N ILE A 266 -16.99 -8.89 1.25
CA ILE A 266 -15.69 -8.78 0.59
C ILE A 266 -15.08 -10.18 0.46
N LYS A 267 -14.66 -10.57 -0.75
CA LYS A 267 -13.85 -11.77 -1.00
C LYS A 267 -12.47 -11.36 -1.48
N THR A 268 -11.45 -12.05 -0.99
CA THR A 268 -10.04 -11.76 -1.28
C THR A 268 -9.42 -12.92 -2.05
N ALA A 269 -8.72 -12.63 -3.15
CA ALA A 269 -7.88 -13.60 -3.85
C ALA A 269 -6.45 -13.53 -3.29
N PRO A 270 -5.96 -14.57 -2.59
CA PRO A 270 -4.62 -14.55 -2.02
C PRO A 270 -3.54 -14.78 -3.07
N THR A 271 -2.34 -14.26 -2.82
CA THR A 271 -1.13 -14.66 -3.54
C THR A 271 -0.68 -16.06 -3.09
N LYS A 272 -0.35 -16.94 -4.04
CA LYS A 272 0.16 -18.30 -3.74
C LYS A 272 1.58 -18.24 -3.14
N ASN A 273 2.00 -19.33 -2.49
CA ASN A 273 3.36 -19.61 -1.98
C ASN A 273 3.86 -18.81 -0.77
N LEU A 274 3.02 -17.99 -0.13
CA LEU A 274 3.30 -17.49 1.21
C LEU A 274 2.77 -18.49 2.24
N THR A 275 3.51 -19.56 2.50
CA THR A 275 3.18 -20.53 3.55
C THR A 275 3.48 -19.99 4.96
N GLN A 276 4.25 -18.91 5.03
CA GLN A 276 4.64 -18.20 6.25
C GLN A 276 4.37 -16.70 6.09
N SER A 277 4.46 -15.95 7.20
CA SER A 277 4.28 -14.50 7.17
C SER A 277 5.39 -13.84 6.33
N LEU A 278 5.06 -12.72 5.67
CA LEU A 278 6.04 -11.91 4.93
C LEU A 278 7.24 -11.52 5.79
N THR A 279 7.00 -11.25 7.07
CA THR A 279 8.05 -10.93 8.05
C THR A 279 9.02 -12.09 8.21
N THR A 280 8.51 -13.31 8.36
CA THR A 280 9.34 -14.52 8.53
C THR A 280 10.17 -14.75 7.28
N SER A 281 9.57 -14.70 6.09
CA SER A 281 10.29 -14.88 4.82
C SER A 281 11.37 -13.82 4.62
N LEU A 282 11.10 -12.55 4.94
CA LEU A 282 12.10 -11.48 4.80
C LEU A 282 13.26 -11.62 5.81
N VAL A 283 12.99 -12.15 6.99
CA VAL A 283 14.01 -12.44 8.02
C VAL A 283 14.89 -13.61 7.60
N ASP A 284 14.31 -14.65 7.01
CA ASP A 284 15.05 -15.82 6.55
C ASP A 284 16.00 -15.45 5.39
N GLU A 285 15.58 -14.53 4.53
CA GLU A 285 16.39 -13.97 3.43
C GLU A 285 17.35 -12.85 3.88
N LEU A 286 17.35 -12.46 5.16
CA LEU A 286 18.17 -11.35 5.65
C LEU A 286 19.65 -11.74 5.74
N SER A 287 20.45 -11.17 4.84
CA SER A 287 21.91 -11.23 4.88
C SER A 287 22.48 -10.03 5.62
N LEU A 288 23.29 -10.28 6.67
CA LEU A 288 23.99 -9.25 7.42
C LEU A 288 25.51 -9.44 7.29
N SER A 289 26.21 -8.35 7.00
CA SER A 289 27.66 -8.24 6.91
C SER A 289 28.15 -7.15 7.85
N ILE A 290 29.38 -7.29 8.35
CA ILE A 290 29.98 -6.30 9.24
C ILE A 290 31.23 -5.75 8.57
N ASN A 291 31.29 -4.43 8.47
CA ASN A 291 32.51 -3.73 8.10
C ASN A 291 33.12 -3.15 9.37
N ALA A 292 34.38 -3.49 9.64
CA ALA A 292 35.09 -3.10 10.84
C ALA A 292 36.36 -2.33 10.47
N LEU A 293 36.44 -1.06 10.85
CA LEU A 293 37.70 -0.31 10.73
C LEU A 293 38.59 -0.62 11.94
N GLY A 294 39.36 -1.70 11.83
CA GLY A 294 40.66 -1.84 12.49
C GLY A 294 40.68 -2.16 13.99
N LEU A 295 39.58 -2.54 14.63
CA LEU A 295 39.57 -2.94 16.04
C LEU A 295 38.94 -4.32 16.23
N GLY A 296 39.78 -5.36 16.30
CA GLY A 296 39.40 -6.74 16.64
C GLY A 296 38.96 -6.95 18.09
N LEU A 297 38.45 -5.90 18.74
CA LEU A 297 38.09 -5.86 20.17
C LEU A 297 36.56 -5.87 20.41
N LEU A 298 35.76 -5.65 19.37
CA LEU A 298 34.30 -5.69 19.47
C LEU A 298 33.80 -7.07 19.06
N ASN A 299 33.08 -7.73 19.96
CA ASN A 299 32.55 -9.05 19.72
C ASN A 299 31.40 -8.98 18.71
N VAL A 300 31.70 -9.31 17.46
CA VAL A 300 30.77 -9.39 16.32
C VAL A 300 29.47 -10.14 16.67
N THR A 301 29.56 -11.21 17.48
CA THR A 301 28.39 -11.99 17.89
C THR A 301 27.44 -11.20 18.81
N THR A 302 27.97 -10.36 19.70
CA THR A 302 27.16 -9.51 20.60
C THR A 302 26.43 -8.40 19.86
N LEU A 303 27.07 -7.82 18.83
CA LEU A 303 26.46 -6.80 17.99
C LEU A 303 25.32 -7.39 17.16
N LEU A 304 25.55 -8.54 16.50
CA LEU A 304 24.49 -9.24 15.77
C LEU A 304 23.35 -9.69 16.69
N GLY A 305 23.68 -10.13 17.92
CA GLY A 305 22.70 -10.46 18.94
C GLY A 305 21.84 -9.28 19.41
N THR A 306 22.31 -8.03 19.22
CA THR A 306 21.56 -6.81 19.54
C THR A 306 20.78 -6.28 18.34
N VAL A 307 21.38 -6.32 17.14
CA VAL A 307 20.78 -5.78 15.91
C VAL A 307 19.66 -6.66 15.37
N LYS A 308 19.83 -8.00 15.35
CA LYS A 308 18.80 -8.90 14.81
C LYS A 308 17.45 -8.77 15.53
N PRO A 309 17.37 -8.77 16.87
CA PRO A 309 16.10 -8.55 17.58
C PRO A 309 15.46 -7.18 17.29
N ALA A 310 16.28 -6.14 17.14
CA ALA A 310 15.78 -4.80 16.81
C ALA A 310 15.19 -4.72 15.39
N VAL A 311 15.84 -5.38 14.41
CA VAL A 311 15.29 -5.52 13.05
C VAL A 311 13.98 -6.31 13.07
N LEU A 312 13.92 -7.41 13.82
CA LEU A 312 12.71 -8.21 14.00
C LEU A 312 11.57 -7.41 14.62
N ALA A 313 11.86 -6.64 15.68
CA ALA A 313 10.88 -5.80 16.34
C ALA A 313 10.36 -4.71 15.38
N ALA A 314 11.24 -4.07 14.61
CA ALA A 314 10.86 -3.09 13.61
C ALA A 314 9.94 -3.71 12.55
N LEU A 315 10.34 -4.84 11.97
CA LEU A 315 9.56 -5.54 10.95
C LEU A 315 8.20 -5.97 11.49
N ASN A 316 8.14 -6.66 12.63
CA ASN A 316 6.88 -7.08 13.23
C ASN A 316 5.94 -5.90 13.54
N THR A 317 6.48 -4.75 13.94
CA THR A 317 5.68 -3.57 14.25
C THR A 317 5.06 -2.97 12.99
N VAL A 318 5.78 -3.00 11.86
CA VAL A 318 5.32 -2.37 10.61
C VAL A 318 4.55 -3.30 9.68
N THR A 319 4.65 -4.61 9.86
CA THR A 319 3.95 -5.62 9.05
C THR A 319 2.79 -6.31 9.79
N ALA A 320 2.51 -5.93 11.04
CA ALA A 320 1.36 -6.45 11.77
C ALA A 320 0.04 -6.12 11.03
N PRO A 321 -0.85 -7.11 10.81
CA PRO A 321 -2.16 -6.84 10.21
C PRO A 321 -2.99 -5.92 11.12
N VAL A 322 -3.60 -4.89 10.52
CA VAL A 322 -4.62 -4.01 11.11
C VAL A 322 -6.03 -4.52 10.83
#